data_AF-A0A5A9Z0D2-F1
#
_entry.id   AF-A0A5A9Z0D2-F1
#
_cell.length_a   1.000
_cell.length_b   1.000
_cell.length_c   1.000
_cell.angle_alpha   90.00
_cell.angle_beta   90.00
_cell.angle_gamma   90.00
#
_symmetry.space_group_name_H-M   'P 1'
#
loop_
_entity.id
_entity.type
_entity.pdbx_description
1 polymer ?
#
loop_
_entity_poly.entity_id
_entity_poly.type
_entity_poly.pdbx_seq_one_letter_code
_entity_poly.pdbx_strand_id
1 'polypeptide(L)'
;MHLLLIFYPIYCVVGKPLAQAGTTSRRQSNRLCAHAPQPGYSHFLKRRSCAQATQTPRTSQPQCSNTSKPRAYAQRVQTRPVHRFNLIKRRCPHWSAYKGNQKGAGSVEFLVMAIPLIFLALGTFDVARWMAERQVLGLALQEAARAGVVSHANPKAMRIAFEHAARALFVAPDGTASQRRVRQFAQTLSNTARTPPWQIEILSPSAAAYRDFSHAKSPVPMGAWHSATPPSKINNYYLVEQNAHYHRIWGADGRGPESGMNIFEANTLSLRLRYAYAPLAPGVKPLLRTLAESSNPYSQQLFSHGYLPIRRDMAMMMHSHPGLWPLPANGSFIRPSGTEKPLKPDTRRHEPSLKRYTAQH
;
A
#
# COMPACT_ATOMS: atom_id res chain seq x y z
N MET A 1 -21.86 12.64 21.73
CA MET A 1 -20.51 12.77 22.32
C MET A 1 -19.47 12.69 21.20
N HIS A 2 -18.89 13.84 20.81
CA HIS A 2 -17.84 13.90 19.80
C HIS A 2 -16.47 13.79 20.48
N LEU A 3 -15.75 12.70 20.23
CA LEU A 3 -14.33 12.61 20.57
C LEU A 3 -13.52 12.85 19.29
N LEU A 4 -13.05 14.08 19.15
CA LEU A 4 -12.11 14.53 18.12
C LEU A 4 -10.70 14.03 18.51
N LEU A 5 -10.29 12.87 17.98
CA LEU A 5 -8.89 12.44 18.04
C LEU A 5 -8.11 13.12 16.91
N ILE A 6 -7.50 14.26 17.25
CA ILE A 6 -6.54 14.97 16.41
C ILE A 6 -5.21 14.21 16.50
N PHE A 7 -4.90 13.40 15.48
CA PHE A 7 -3.56 12.84 15.30
C PHE A 7 -2.71 13.81 14.48
N TYR A 8 -1.76 14.47 15.15
CA TYR A 8 -0.68 15.21 14.49
C TYR A 8 0.28 14.22 13.78
N PRO A 9 0.70 14.48 12.53
CA PRO A 9 1.74 13.68 11.89
C PRO A 9 3.12 14.05 12.44
N ILE A 10 3.82 13.06 12.98
CA ILE A 10 5.25 13.14 13.31
C ILE A 10 6.02 13.10 11.98
N TYR A 11 6.69 14.20 11.62
CA TYR A 11 7.59 14.25 10.48
C TYR A 11 8.93 13.60 10.84
N CYS A 12 9.29 12.52 10.15
CA CYS A 12 10.68 12.04 10.11
C CYS A 12 11.51 12.96 9.21
N VAL A 13 12.45 13.69 9.81
CA VAL A 13 13.49 14.44 9.11
C VAL A 13 14.53 13.44 8.61
N VAL A 14 14.52 13.13 7.31
CA VAL A 14 15.55 12.33 6.65
C VAL A 14 16.71 13.25 6.25
N GLY A 15 17.91 12.86 6.65
CA GLY A 15 19.16 13.61 6.49
C GLY A 15 19.57 13.90 5.06
N LYS A 16 20.32 15.00 4.93
CA LYS A 16 20.93 15.54 3.70
C LYS A 16 21.85 14.52 3.01
N PRO A 17 21.91 14.50 1.66
CA PRO A 17 22.96 13.80 0.93
C PRO A 17 24.25 14.64 0.88
N LEU A 18 25.38 13.97 1.07
CA LEU A 18 26.73 14.49 0.84
C LEU A 18 27.03 14.62 -0.66
N ALA A 19 27.72 15.71 -0.98
CA ALA A 19 28.11 16.13 -2.31
C ALA A 19 29.09 15.16 -3.01
N GLN A 20 28.93 15.07 -4.34
CA GLN A 20 29.91 14.51 -5.27
C GLN A 20 30.89 15.59 -5.72
N ALA A 21 32.18 15.25 -5.77
CA ALA A 21 33.20 15.82 -6.66
C ALA A 21 34.02 14.60 -7.14
N GLY A 22 34.05 14.29 -8.45
CA GLY A 22 35.09 14.71 -9.40
C GLY A 22 36.38 13.91 -9.16
N THR A 23 37.05 13.21 -10.07
CA THR A 23 37.15 13.19 -11.54
C THR A 23 38.05 11.98 -11.86
N THR A 24 37.89 11.28 -13.00
CA THR A 24 39.04 10.83 -13.82
C THR A 24 38.60 10.23 -15.17
N SER A 25 39.08 10.92 -16.21
CA SER A 25 39.37 10.52 -17.58
C SER A 25 39.61 9.01 -17.84
N ARG A 26 38.95 8.46 -18.86
CA ARG A 26 39.67 7.69 -19.91
C ARG A 26 38.92 7.60 -21.24
N ARG A 27 39.73 7.79 -22.29
CA ARG A 27 39.53 7.76 -23.74
C ARG A 27 38.95 6.45 -24.32
N GLN A 28 38.51 6.59 -25.58
CA GLN A 28 38.41 5.60 -26.67
C GLN A 28 37.15 4.69 -26.64
N SER A 29 36.45 4.41 -27.75
CA SER A 29 36.65 4.72 -29.16
C SER A 29 35.31 4.62 -29.91
N ASN A 30 35.21 5.35 -31.02
CA ASN A 30 34.23 5.19 -32.09
C ASN A 30 34.15 3.74 -32.59
N ARG A 31 32.93 3.23 -32.81
CA ARG A 31 32.60 2.42 -34.00
C ARG A 31 31.10 2.44 -34.28
N LEU A 32 30.76 3.12 -35.37
CA LEU A 32 29.55 2.94 -36.16
C LEU A 32 29.52 1.52 -36.71
N CYS A 33 28.35 0.86 -36.68
CA CYS A 33 27.90 -0.09 -37.69
C CYS A 33 26.38 -0.25 -37.62
N ALA A 34 25.77 -0.37 -38.80
CA ALA A 34 24.36 -0.26 -39.08
C ALA A 34 23.60 -1.61 -39.08
N HIS A 35 22.27 -1.49 -38.99
CA HIS A 35 21.16 -2.28 -39.55
C HIS A 35 21.14 -3.84 -39.62
N ALA A 36 20.12 -4.37 -38.90
CA ALA A 36 19.07 -5.35 -39.31
C ALA A 36 19.40 -6.86 -39.41
N PRO A 37 18.42 -7.81 -39.42
CA PRO A 37 17.04 -7.84 -38.88
C PRO A 37 16.75 -9.12 -38.01
N GLN A 38 15.46 -9.28 -37.68
CA GLN A 38 14.79 -10.27 -36.80
C GLN A 38 14.59 -11.71 -37.37
N PRO A 39 14.03 -12.69 -36.61
CA PRO A 39 14.53 -14.08 -36.51
C PRO A 39 13.74 -15.16 -37.26
N GLY A 40 14.33 -16.36 -37.37
CA GLY A 40 13.71 -17.58 -37.90
C GLY A 40 14.00 -18.85 -37.08
N TYR A 41 12.93 -19.40 -36.51
CA TYR A 41 12.54 -20.83 -36.41
C TYR A 41 13.56 -21.97 -36.08
N SER A 42 13.28 -22.58 -34.91
CA SER A 42 12.98 -24.01 -34.67
C SER A 42 14.06 -25.12 -34.61
N HIS A 43 14.06 -25.76 -33.43
CA HIS A 43 13.93 -27.20 -33.17
C HIS A 43 15.15 -28.15 -33.06
N PHE A 44 15.08 -28.96 -31.98
CA PHE A 44 15.53 -30.36 -31.77
C PHE A 44 16.77 -30.68 -30.89
N LEU A 45 16.42 -31.19 -29.69
CA LEU A 45 16.94 -32.35 -28.92
C LEU A 45 18.46 -32.61 -28.83
N LYS A 46 18.99 -32.80 -27.61
CA LYS A 46 19.04 -34.09 -26.86
C LYS A 46 20.21 -34.10 -25.87
N ARG A 47 19.90 -34.48 -24.62
CA ARG A 47 20.71 -35.11 -23.55
C ARG A 47 22.22 -35.30 -23.79
N ARG A 48 23.02 -34.96 -22.76
CA ARG A 48 23.96 -35.90 -22.09
C ARG A 48 24.45 -35.34 -20.75
N SER A 49 24.38 -36.20 -19.73
CA SER A 49 25.09 -36.09 -18.45
C SER A 49 26.60 -36.16 -18.66
N CYS A 50 27.37 -35.42 -17.87
CA CYS A 50 28.70 -35.82 -17.41
C CYS A 50 28.85 -35.39 -15.95
N ALA A 51 29.02 -36.37 -15.08
CA ALA A 51 29.65 -36.20 -13.79
C ALA A 51 31.18 -36.14 -14.01
N GLN A 52 31.89 -35.31 -13.25
CA GLN A 52 33.24 -35.64 -12.80
C GLN A 52 33.68 -34.77 -11.63
N ALA A 53 34.49 -35.41 -10.80
CA ALA A 53 34.84 -35.04 -9.45
C ALA A 53 36.04 -34.10 -9.35
N THR A 54 36.32 -33.73 -8.10
CA THR A 54 37.65 -33.42 -7.50
C THR A 54 38.32 -32.10 -7.88
N GLN A 55 38.48 -31.21 -6.90
CA GLN A 55 39.76 -31.02 -6.19
C GLN A 55 39.63 -30.02 -5.02
N THR A 56 40.19 -30.42 -3.89
CA THR A 56 40.48 -29.65 -2.68
C THR A 56 41.64 -28.67 -2.89
N PRO A 57 41.79 -27.68 -1.99
CA PRO A 57 43.06 -27.62 -1.26
C PRO A 57 42.92 -27.35 0.25
N ARG A 58 43.80 -28.03 0.99
CA ARG A 58 44.23 -27.81 2.39
C ARG A 58 45.14 -26.58 2.46
N THR A 59 45.05 -25.83 3.56
CA THR A 59 46.12 -25.14 4.34
C THR A 59 45.41 -24.11 5.22
N SER A 60 45.72 -23.82 6.48
CA SER A 60 46.66 -24.30 7.49
C SER A 60 46.26 -23.54 8.77
N GLN A 61 46.32 -24.19 9.93
CA GLN A 61 46.15 -23.57 11.26
C GLN A 61 47.21 -22.46 11.50
N PRO A 62 47.02 -21.60 12.52
CA PRO A 62 47.62 -21.96 13.81
C PRO A 62 46.71 -21.72 15.03
N GLN A 63 46.94 -22.58 16.02
CA GLN A 63 46.47 -22.49 17.39
C GLN A 63 47.14 -21.32 18.12
N CYS A 64 46.37 -20.61 18.96
CA CYS A 64 46.93 -19.84 20.08
C CYS A 64 46.32 -20.35 21.38
N SER A 65 47.14 -21.10 22.12
CA SER A 65 47.02 -21.32 23.55
C SER A 65 47.42 -20.05 24.31
N ASN A 66 46.66 -19.64 25.33
CA ASN A 66 47.28 -18.93 26.44
C ASN A 66 46.54 -19.14 27.77
N THR A 67 47.24 -19.86 28.62
CA THR A 67 47.05 -20.01 30.06
C THR A 67 47.39 -18.71 30.79
N SER A 68 46.57 -18.27 31.74
CA SER A 68 47.07 -17.45 32.85
C SER A 68 46.31 -17.76 34.16
N LYS A 69 47.10 -18.02 35.19
CA LYS A 69 46.74 -18.39 36.57
C LYS A 69 46.53 -17.13 37.44
N PRO A 70 45.95 -17.28 38.64
CA PRO A 70 45.39 -16.19 39.43
C PRO A 70 46.43 -15.38 40.22
N ARG A 71 46.19 -14.08 40.40
CA ARG A 71 46.91 -13.20 41.32
C ARG A 71 46.19 -13.15 42.67
N ALA A 72 46.89 -13.64 43.70
CA ALA A 72 46.58 -13.41 45.10
C ALA A 72 46.85 -11.94 45.47
N TYR A 73 45.88 -11.30 46.14
CA TYR A 73 46.12 -10.08 46.91
C TYR A 73 45.86 -10.38 48.39
N ALA A 74 46.95 -10.39 49.15
CA ALA A 74 46.93 -10.33 50.60
C ALA A 74 46.65 -8.89 51.04
N GLN A 75 45.53 -8.66 51.72
CA GLN A 75 45.32 -7.41 52.45
C GLN A 75 45.14 -7.67 53.95
N ARG A 76 46.19 -7.21 54.60
CA ARG A 76 46.52 -7.01 56.01
C ARG A 76 45.33 -6.60 56.90
N VAL A 77 45.24 -7.32 58.02
CA VAL A 77 44.49 -6.99 59.24
C VAL A 77 44.90 -5.62 59.76
N GLN A 78 43.92 -4.77 60.07
CA GLN A 78 44.07 -3.65 61.00
C GLN A 78 42.86 -3.61 61.93
N THR A 79 43.07 -4.13 63.13
CA THR A 79 42.19 -3.98 64.29
C THR A 79 42.31 -2.54 64.80
N ARG A 80 41.17 -1.85 64.96
CA ARG A 80 41.09 -0.56 65.65
C ARG A 80 40.01 -0.60 66.75
N PRO A 81 40.23 0.15 67.84
CA PRO A 81 39.62 -0.11 69.14
C PRO A 81 38.17 0.37 69.26
N VAL A 82 37.47 -0.32 70.15
CA VAL A 82 36.08 -0.10 70.56
C VAL A 82 35.99 1.18 71.39
N HIS A 83 35.46 2.26 70.80
CA HIS A 83 34.99 3.41 71.58
C HIS A 83 33.54 3.18 71.99
N ARG A 84 33.34 3.02 73.31
CA ARG A 84 32.04 3.07 73.98
C ARG A 84 31.34 4.40 73.65
N PHE A 85 30.35 4.36 72.78
CA PHE A 85 29.37 5.44 72.69
C PHE A 85 28.23 5.18 73.67
N ASN A 86 28.13 6.11 74.63
CA ASN A 86 27.04 6.17 75.60
C ASN A 86 25.69 6.21 74.89
N LEU A 87 24.81 5.29 75.31
CA LEU A 87 23.41 5.20 74.92
C LEU A 87 22.64 6.42 75.45
N ILE A 88 22.54 7.47 74.63
CA ILE A 88 21.47 8.46 74.78
C ILE A 88 20.19 7.79 74.30
N LYS A 89 19.35 7.41 75.26
CA LYS A 89 18.02 6.81 75.10
C LYS A 89 17.07 7.85 74.48
N ARG A 90 17.23 8.15 73.18
CA ARG A 90 16.23 8.90 72.41
C ARG A 90 15.01 7.99 72.26
N ARG A 91 13.89 8.38 72.87
CA ARG A 91 12.57 7.79 72.62
C ARG A 91 12.30 7.93 71.12
N CYS A 92 12.42 6.84 70.38
CA CYS A 92 11.89 6.77 69.03
C CYS A 92 10.36 6.77 69.14
N PRO A 93 9.65 7.56 68.32
CA PRO A 93 8.20 7.47 68.24
C PRO A 93 7.85 6.05 67.80
N HIS A 94 6.89 5.43 68.49
CA HIS A 94 6.30 4.17 68.09
C HIS A 94 5.68 4.34 66.68
N TRP A 95 6.43 3.99 65.65
CA TRP A 95 5.83 3.74 64.36
C TRP A 95 5.06 2.44 64.54
N SER A 96 3.74 2.56 64.66
CA SER A 96 2.82 1.44 64.53
C SER A 96 3.13 0.77 63.21
N ALA A 97 3.96 -0.26 63.27
CA ALA A 97 4.31 -1.08 62.13
C ALA A 97 3.05 -1.84 61.76
N TYR A 98 2.27 -1.27 60.85
CA TYR A 98 1.28 -2.00 60.08
C TYR A 98 2.03 -3.11 59.32
N LYS A 99 2.23 -4.26 59.98
CA LYS A 99 2.61 -5.52 59.35
C LYS A 99 1.37 -6.06 58.62
N GLY A 100 0.95 -5.35 57.58
CA GLY A 100 0.07 -5.90 56.56
C GLY A 100 0.90 -6.82 55.68
N ASN A 101 0.39 -8.01 55.37
CA ASN A 101 0.97 -8.95 54.40
C ASN A 101 1.02 -8.29 53.00
N GLN A 102 2.04 -7.48 52.72
CA GLN A 102 2.25 -6.84 51.40
C GLN A 102 2.95 -7.78 50.40
N LYS A 103 2.65 -9.08 50.44
CA LYS A 103 3.14 -10.01 49.42
C LYS A 103 2.23 -9.90 48.19
N GLY A 104 2.69 -9.18 47.16
CA GLY A 104 2.02 -9.12 45.85
C GLY A 104 1.56 -7.74 45.39
N ALA A 105 1.66 -6.69 46.22
CA ALA A 105 1.26 -5.33 45.83
C ALA A 105 2.01 -4.83 44.58
N GLY A 106 3.33 -5.06 44.52
CA GLY A 106 4.13 -4.69 43.34
C GLY A 106 3.75 -5.45 42.06
N SER A 107 3.26 -6.68 42.17
CA SER A 107 2.77 -7.45 41.00
C SER A 107 1.46 -6.90 40.48
N VAL A 108 0.56 -6.45 41.37
CA VAL A 108 -0.71 -5.81 40.98
C VAL A 108 -0.45 -4.45 40.35
N GLU A 109 0.37 -3.60 40.96
CA GLU A 109 0.77 -2.30 40.40
C GLU A 109 1.42 -2.45 39.02
N PHE A 110 2.30 -3.44 38.86
CA PHE A 110 2.89 -3.76 37.57
C PHE A 110 1.83 -4.18 36.56
N LEU A 111 0.91 -5.09 36.88
CA LEU A 111 -0.14 -5.54 35.95
C LEU A 111 -1.07 -4.40 35.53
N VAL A 112 -1.47 -3.55 36.47
CA VAL A 112 -2.33 -2.39 36.21
C VAL A 112 -1.68 -1.44 35.19
N MET A 113 -0.35 -1.30 35.20
CA MET A 113 0.38 -0.47 34.23
C MET A 113 0.78 -1.22 32.95
N ALA A 114 1.16 -2.49 33.06
CA ALA A 114 1.66 -3.28 31.94
C ALA A 114 0.57 -3.59 30.92
N ILE A 115 -0.64 -3.93 31.36
CA ILE A 115 -1.77 -4.24 30.47
C ILE A 115 -2.08 -3.09 29.51
N PRO A 116 -2.40 -1.86 29.96
CA PRO A 116 -2.71 -0.77 29.05
C PRO A 116 -1.53 -0.42 28.14
N LEU A 117 -0.29 -0.54 28.63
CA LEU A 117 0.92 -0.28 27.84
C LEU A 117 1.09 -1.31 26.71
N ILE A 118 0.81 -2.59 26.96
CA ILE A 118 0.82 -3.65 25.94
C ILE A 118 -0.27 -3.39 24.88
N PHE A 119 -1.49 -3.04 25.30
CA PHE A 119 -2.58 -2.71 24.36
C PHE A 119 -2.23 -1.49 23.50
N LEU A 120 -1.63 -0.46 24.09
CA LEU A 120 -1.17 0.72 23.37
C LEU A 120 -0.11 0.35 22.32
N ALA A 121 0.89 -0.45 22.69
CA ALA A 121 1.94 -0.90 21.78
C ALA A 121 1.39 -1.76 20.63
N LEU A 122 0.41 -2.62 20.91
CA LEU A 122 -0.21 -3.45 19.88
C LEU A 122 -1.13 -2.62 18.96
N GLY A 123 -1.81 -1.61 19.51
CA GLY A 123 -2.59 -0.65 18.73
C GLY A 123 -1.72 0.19 17.80
N THR A 124 -0.57 0.71 18.27
CA THR A 124 0.36 1.47 17.42
C THR A 124 0.97 0.61 16.32
N PHE A 125 1.29 -0.67 16.62
CA PHE A 125 1.73 -1.62 15.62
C PHE A 125 0.68 -1.85 14.52
N ASP A 126 -0.59 -2.04 14.90
CA ASP A 126 -1.67 -2.24 13.93
C ASP A 126 -1.92 -1.00 13.06
N VAL A 127 -1.80 0.21 13.64
CA VAL A 127 -1.89 1.47 12.89
C VAL A 127 -0.72 1.60 11.90
N ALA A 128 0.50 1.27 12.32
CA ALA A 128 1.67 1.29 11.45
C ALA A 128 1.50 0.33 10.26
N ARG A 129 1.02 -0.89 10.52
CA ARG A 129 0.73 -1.88 9.47
C ARG A 129 -0.37 -1.39 8.53
N TRP A 130 -1.47 -0.88 9.07
CA TRP A 130 -2.56 -0.30 8.28
C TRP A 130 -2.05 0.82 7.36
N MET A 131 -1.20 1.72 7.87
CA MET A 131 -0.59 2.78 7.05
C MET A 131 0.34 2.23 5.96
N ALA A 132 1.16 1.22 6.27
CA ALA A 132 2.03 0.59 5.28
C ALA A 132 1.22 -0.07 4.15
N GLU A 133 0.18 -0.84 4.48
CA GLU A 133 -0.71 -1.45 3.49
C GLU A 133 -1.43 -0.39 2.65
N ARG A 134 -1.88 0.70 3.29
CA ARG A 134 -2.48 1.85 2.60
C ARG A 134 -1.56 2.48 1.55
N GLN A 135 -0.24 2.50 1.74
CA GLN A 135 0.71 3.02 0.75
C GLN A 135 0.85 2.06 -0.44
N VAL A 136 1.04 0.76 -0.16
CA VAL A 136 1.14 -0.27 -1.19
C VAL A 136 -0.13 -0.34 -2.05
N LEU A 137 -1.31 -0.26 -1.42
CA LEU A 137 -2.60 -0.23 -2.11
C LEU A 137 -2.78 1.04 -2.96
N GLY A 138 -2.22 2.17 -2.53
CA GLY A 138 -2.21 3.40 -3.32
C GLY A 138 -1.40 3.24 -4.60
N LEU A 139 -0.19 2.69 -4.49
CA LEU A 139 0.64 2.35 -5.65
C LEU A 139 -0.05 1.34 -6.57
N ALA A 140 -0.63 0.28 -6.00
CA ALA A 140 -1.32 -0.74 -6.79
C ALA A 140 -2.54 -0.18 -7.55
N LEU A 141 -3.30 0.73 -6.92
CA LEU A 141 -4.41 1.42 -7.58
C LEU A 141 -3.91 2.36 -8.69
N GLN A 142 -2.77 3.03 -8.50
CA GLN A 142 -2.14 3.84 -9.53
C GLN A 142 -1.69 3.00 -10.72
N GLU A 143 -1.07 1.83 -10.50
CA GLU A 143 -0.69 0.91 -11.59
C GLU A 143 -1.92 0.36 -12.33
N ALA A 144 -2.99 0.05 -11.59
CA ALA A 144 -4.28 -0.33 -12.18
C ALA A 144 -4.84 0.80 -13.06
N ALA A 145 -4.81 2.04 -12.58
CA ALA A 145 -5.26 3.21 -13.32
C ALA A 145 -4.39 3.45 -14.57
N ARG A 146 -3.06 3.37 -14.46
CA ARG A 146 -2.12 3.47 -15.60
C ARG A 146 -2.42 2.43 -16.67
N ALA A 147 -2.60 1.17 -16.28
CA ALA A 147 -3.01 0.13 -17.21
C ALA A 147 -4.38 0.45 -17.83
N GLY A 148 -5.35 0.92 -17.04
CA GLY A 148 -6.69 1.28 -17.51
C GLY A 148 -6.69 2.41 -18.55
N VAL A 149 -5.97 3.51 -18.31
CA VAL A 149 -5.98 4.67 -19.19
C VAL A 149 -5.37 4.41 -20.57
N VAL A 150 -4.47 3.43 -20.69
CA VAL A 150 -3.88 3.03 -21.99
C VAL A 150 -4.59 1.85 -22.64
N SER A 151 -5.33 1.04 -21.88
CA SER A 151 -6.00 -0.17 -22.36
C SER A 151 -7.52 -0.02 -22.48
N HIS A 152 -7.99 1.18 -22.84
CA HIS A 152 -9.41 1.46 -23.07
C HIS A 152 -10.30 1.20 -21.84
N ALA A 153 -9.78 1.43 -20.63
CA ALA A 153 -10.44 1.13 -19.37
C ALA A 153 -10.82 -0.36 -19.19
N ASN A 154 -10.04 -1.29 -19.76
CA ASN A 154 -10.30 -2.72 -19.67
C ASN A 154 -10.11 -3.28 -18.24
N PRO A 155 -11.17 -3.78 -17.58
CA PRO A 155 -11.08 -4.31 -16.22
C PRO A 155 -10.11 -5.48 -16.07
N LYS A 156 -9.86 -6.27 -17.13
CA LYS A 156 -8.89 -7.37 -17.09
C LYS A 156 -7.46 -6.84 -16.99
N ALA A 157 -7.12 -5.81 -17.77
CA ALA A 157 -5.79 -5.19 -17.72
C ALA A 157 -5.56 -4.49 -16.38
N MET A 158 -6.55 -3.74 -15.90
CA MET A 158 -6.51 -3.08 -14.58
C MET A 158 -6.32 -4.09 -13.45
N ARG A 159 -7.04 -5.22 -13.47
CA ARG A 159 -6.89 -6.30 -12.49
C ARG A 159 -5.49 -6.86 -12.44
N ILE A 160 -4.93 -7.20 -13.60
CA ILE A 160 -3.60 -7.80 -13.69
C ILE A 160 -2.55 -6.84 -13.11
N ALA A 161 -2.62 -5.55 -13.47
CA ALA A 161 -1.71 -4.54 -12.95
C ALA A 161 -1.88 -4.33 -11.43
N PHE A 162 -3.13 -4.24 -10.96
CA PHE A 162 -3.44 -4.11 -9.53
C PHE A 162 -2.88 -5.29 -8.73
N GLU A 163 -3.24 -6.52 -9.12
CA GLU A 163 -2.82 -7.74 -8.43
C GLU A 163 -1.30 -7.87 -8.45
N HIS A 164 -0.66 -7.55 -9.57
CA HIS A 164 0.79 -7.60 -9.70
C HIS A 164 1.49 -6.70 -8.66
N ALA A 165 1.04 -5.44 -8.52
CA ALA A 165 1.59 -4.48 -7.58
C ALA A 165 1.19 -4.79 -6.11
N ALA A 166 -0.02 -5.28 -5.89
CA ALA A 166 -0.52 -5.64 -4.55
C ALA A 166 0.20 -6.87 -3.95
N ARG A 167 0.96 -7.65 -4.75
CA ARG A 167 1.81 -8.75 -4.22
C ARG A 167 2.81 -8.29 -3.18
N ALA A 168 3.21 -7.02 -3.19
CA ALA A 168 4.09 -6.45 -2.17
C ALA A 168 3.51 -6.55 -0.74
N LEU A 169 2.19 -6.70 -0.58
CA LEU A 169 1.55 -6.96 0.72
C LEU A 169 1.84 -8.35 1.28
N PHE A 170 2.21 -9.30 0.42
CA PHE A 170 2.31 -10.73 0.76
C PHE A 170 3.74 -11.27 0.64
N VAL A 171 4.74 -10.39 0.72
CA VAL A 171 6.16 -10.76 0.60
C VAL A 171 6.52 -11.83 1.63
N ALA A 172 7.12 -12.91 1.14
CA ALA A 172 7.65 -14.01 1.90
C ALA A 172 9.08 -14.34 1.40
N PRO A 173 9.87 -15.15 2.15
CA PRO A 173 11.26 -15.45 1.80
C PRO A 173 11.44 -16.04 0.39
N ASP A 174 10.43 -16.78 -0.09
CA ASP A 174 10.37 -17.34 -1.43
C ASP A 174 9.10 -16.91 -2.19
N GLY A 175 9.18 -16.93 -3.52
CA GLY A 175 8.06 -16.55 -4.39
C GLY A 175 6.86 -17.49 -4.25
N THR A 176 7.07 -18.77 -3.92
CA THR A 176 5.97 -19.73 -3.77
C THR A 176 5.20 -19.49 -2.48
N ALA A 177 5.88 -19.19 -1.36
CA ALA A 177 5.20 -18.81 -0.12
C ALA A 177 4.42 -17.51 -0.27
N SER A 178 4.93 -16.54 -1.03
CA SER A 178 4.20 -15.30 -1.31
C SER A 178 2.88 -15.58 -2.03
N GLN A 179 2.91 -16.44 -3.05
CA GLN A 179 1.68 -16.88 -3.75
C GLN A 179 0.73 -17.67 -2.85
N ARG A 180 1.25 -18.53 -1.95
CA ARG A 180 0.42 -19.25 -0.98
C ARG A 180 -0.29 -18.28 -0.04
N ARG A 181 0.39 -17.24 0.46
CA ARG A 181 -0.21 -16.21 1.33
C ARG A 181 -1.34 -15.45 0.63
N VAL A 182 -1.14 -15.05 -0.64
CA VAL A 182 -2.20 -14.41 -1.45
C VAL A 182 -3.42 -15.33 -1.55
N ARG A 183 -3.22 -16.61 -1.89
CA ARG A 183 -4.31 -17.59 -2.04
C ARG A 183 -5.02 -17.86 -0.71
N GLN A 184 -4.28 -18.05 0.38
CA GLN A 184 -4.82 -18.28 1.72
C GLN A 184 -5.68 -17.09 2.18
N PHE A 185 -5.20 -15.87 1.96
CA PHE A 185 -5.95 -14.66 2.29
C PHE A 185 -7.26 -14.59 1.50
N ALA A 186 -7.20 -14.77 0.18
CA ALA A 186 -8.38 -14.78 -0.68
C ALA A 186 -9.38 -15.89 -0.29
N GLN A 187 -8.90 -17.11 -0.01
CA GLN A 187 -9.73 -18.23 0.43
C GLN A 187 -10.39 -17.97 1.78
N THR A 188 -9.66 -17.40 2.73
CA THR A 188 -10.20 -17.08 4.06
C THR A 188 -11.35 -16.07 3.94
N LEU A 189 -11.16 -15.01 3.15
CA LEU A 189 -12.20 -14.02 2.88
C LEU A 189 -13.41 -14.60 2.15
N SER A 190 -13.19 -15.42 1.13
CA SER A 190 -14.29 -16.10 0.43
C SER A 190 -15.08 -17.04 1.35
N ASN A 191 -14.40 -17.78 2.23
CA ASN A 191 -15.05 -18.74 3.12
C ASN A 191 -15.79 -18.06 4.27
N THR A 192 -15.20 -17.03 4.87
CA THR A 192 -15.78 -16.35 6.03
C THR A 192 -16.79 -15.29 5.62
N ALA A 193 -16.42 -14.41 4.69
CA ALA A 193 -17.20 -13.23 4.33
C ALA A 193 -17.91 -13.36 2.99
N ARG A 194 -17.71 -14.42 2.19
CA ARG A 194 -18.32 -14.60 0.85
C ARG A 194 -18.17 -13.39 -0.06
N THR A 195 -17.03 -12.72 0.03
CA THR A 195 -16.74 -11.46 -0.67
C THR A 195 -15.31 -11.47 -1.19
N PRO A 196 -15.01 -10.81 -2.33
CA PRO A 196 -13.65 -10.76 -2.83
C PRO A 196 -12.73 -9.98 -1.85
N PRO A 197 -11.41 -10.27 -1.82
CA PRO A 197 -10.46 -9.61 -0.92
C PRO A 197 -10.36 -8.09 -1.15
N TRP A 198 -10.75 -7.64 -2.33
CA TRP A 198 -10.82 -6.24 -2.71
C TRP A 198 -11.91 -6.04 -3.77
N GLN A 199 -12.38 -4.81 -3.88
CA GLN A 199 -13.34 -4.35 -4.87
C GLN A 199 -12.92 -3.00 -5.43
N ILE A 200 -12.89 -2.87 -6.75
CA ILE A 200 -12.63 -1.61 -7.46
C ILE A 200 -13.94 -1.15 -8.13
N GLU A 201 -14.45 -0.02 -7.68
CA GLU A 201 -15.58 0.66 -8.33
C GLU A 201 -15.06 1.58 -9.43
N ILE A 202 -15.61 1.46 -10.63
CA ILE A 202 -15.36 2.38 -11.73
C ILE A 202 -16.41 3.48 -11.65
N LEU A 203 -16.05 4.64 -11.10
CA LEU A 203 -16.94 5.79 -10.91
C LEU A 203 -17.15 6.57 -12.21
N SER A 204 -16.07 6.74 -12.98
CA SER A 204 -16.11 7.35 -14.31
C SER A 204 -15.12 6.62 -15.23
N PRO A 205 -15.45 6.38 -16.50
CA PRO A 205 -16.72 6.68 -17.18
C PRO A 205 -17.87 5.81 -16.66
N SER A 206 -19.01 6.44 -16.34
CA SER A 206 -20.23 5.75 -15.89
C SER A 206 -20.98 5.12 -17.07
N ALA A 207 -21.88 4.18 -16.79
CA ALA A 207 -22.73 3.59 -17.84
C ALA A 207 -23.59 4.64 -18.56
N ALA A 208 -24.05 5.67 -17.84
CA ALA A 208 -24.78 6.80 -18.42
C ALA A 208 -23.89 7.68 -19.30
N ALA A 209 -22.61 7.88 -18.93
CA ALA A 209 -21.67 8.65 -19.75
C ALA A 209 -21.45 8.01 -21.13
N TYR A 210 -21.48 6.68 -21.22
CA TYR A 210 -21.46 6.01 -22.52
C TYR A 210 -22.72 6.28 -23.35
N ARG A 211 -23.89 6.49 -22.74
CA ARG A 211 -25.11 6.80 -23.51
C ARG A 211 -25.10 8.23 -24.03
N ASP A 212 -24.55 9.16 -23.27
CA ASP A 212 -24.40 10.56 -23.71
C ASP A 212 -23.28 10.75 -24.74
N PHE A 213 -22.10 10.16 -24.50
CA PHE A 213 -20.86 10.52 -25.19
C PHE A 213 -20.31 9.43 -26.12
N SER A 214 -20.97 8.27 -26.24
CA SER A 214 -20.49 7.23 -27.16
C SER A 214 -20.91 7.48 -28.60
N HIS A 215 -19.97 7.23 -29.51
CA HIS A 215 -20.25 7.26 -30.93
C HIS A 215 -20.25 5.83 -31.47
N ALA A 216 -21.44 5.31 -31.80
CA ALA A 216 -21.60 3.98 -32.41
C ALA A 216 -20.82 3.81 -33.72
N LYS A 217 -20.51 4.92 -34.41
CA LYS A 217 -19.87 4.95 -35.72
C LYS A 217 -18.40 5.38 -35.69
N SER A 218 -17.77 5.62 -34.54
CA SER A 218 -16.36 5.99 -34.52
C SER A 218 -15.51 4.72 -34.73
N PRO A 219 -14.96 4.47 -35.93
CA PRO A 219 -14.13 3.33 -36.20
C PRO A 219 -12.76 3.69 -35.65
N VAL A 220 -12.63 3.68 -34.33
CA VAL A 220 -11.32 3.79 -33.69
C VAL A 220 -10.76 2.38 -33.72
N PRO A 221 -9.76 2.10 -34.58
CA PRO A 221 -9.16 0.78 -34.63
C PRO A 221 -8.57 0.52 -33.24
N MET A 222 -9.04 -0.54 -32.58
CA MET A 222 -8.20 -1.14 -31.54
C MET A 222 -7.00 -1.69 -32.30
N GLY A 223 -5.77 -1.41 -31.86
CA GLY A 223 -4.61 -2.09 -32.45
C GLY A 223 -4.87 -3.61 -32.47
N ALA A 224 -4.35 -4.32 -33.47
CA ALA A 224 -4.58 -5.76 -33.72
C ALA A 224 -4.25 -6.70 -32.54
N TRP A 225 -3.73 -6.17 -31.43
CA TRP A 225 -3.37 -6.84 -30.20
C TRP A 225 -4.52 -7.05 -29.21
N HIS A 226 -5.74 -6.59 -29.51
CA HIS A 226 -6.90 -6.75 -28.64
C HIS A 226 -7.87 -7.82 -29.16
N SER A 227 -7.98 -8.94 -28.44
CA SER A 227 -8.87 -10.07 -28.79
C SER A 227 -10.37 -9.77 -28.67
N ALA A 228 -10.75 -8.61 -28.14
CA ALA A 228 -12.13 -8.20 -27.95
C ALA A 228 -12.29 -6.68 -28.13
N THR A 229 -13.39 -6.27 -28.75
CA THR A 229 -13.75 -4.86 -28.92
C THR A 229 -14.88 -4.52 -27.95
N PRO A 230 -14.80 -3.43 -27.18
CA PRO A 230 -15.89 -3.03 -26.31
C PRO A 230 -17.09 -2.57 -27.15
N PRO A 231 -18.34 -2.87 -26.73
CA PRO A 231 -19.57 -2.54 -27.45
C PRO A 231 -19.81 -1.04 -27.62
N SER A 232 -19.29 -0.21 -26.72
CA SER A 232 -19.42 1.26 -26.77
C SER A 232 -18.13 1.91 -26.33
N LYS A 233 -17.79 3.06 -26.94
CA LYS A 233 -16.56 3.81 -26.71
C LYS A 233 -16.85 5.31 -26.72
N ILE A 234 -16.18 6.05 -25.83
CA ILE A 234 -16.18 7.52 -25.86
C ILE A 234 -14.92 7.98 -26.60
N ASN A 235 -15.07 9.03 -27.41
CA ASN A 235 -13.95 9.58 -28.17
C ASN A 235 -13.03 10.43 -27.27
N ASN A 236 -11.75 10.05 -27.21
CA ASN A 236 -10.74 10.77 -26.42
C ASN A 236 -9.97 11.84 -27.23
N TYR A 237 -10.26 11.99 -28.52
CA TYR A 237 -9.65 13.01 -29.38
C TYR A 237 -10.46 14.29 -29.40
N TYR A 238 -9.79 15.43 -29.58
CA TYR A 238 -10.46 16.73 -29.76
C TYR A 238 -11.48 17.04 -28.65
N LEU A 239 -11.10 16.78 -27.38
CA LEU A 239 -12.01 16.92 -26.23
C LEU A 239 -12.50 18.37 -26.07
N VAL A 240 -11.68 19.36 -26.43
CA VAL A 240 -12.03 20.78 -26.34
C VAL A 240 -13.11 21.13 -27.37
N GLU A 241 -12.95 20.67 -28.60
CA GLU A 241 -13.90 20.86 -29.70
C GLU A 241 -15.21 20.13 -29.42
N GLN A 242 -15.12 18.89 -28.94
CA GLN A 242 -16.28 18.13 -28.47
C GLN A 242 -16.99 18.89 -27.34
N ASN A 243 -16.28 19.41 -26.35
CA ASN A 243 -16.87 20.18 -25.27
C ASN A 243 -17.59 21.43 -25.80
N ALA A 244 -16.99 22.17 -26.73
CA ALA A 244 -17.61 23.32 -27.39
C ALA A 244 -18.83 22.94 -28.26
N HIS A 245 -18.86 21.74 -28.82
CA HIS A 245 -20.04 21.19 -29.48
C HIS A 245 -21.14 20.88 -28.45
N TYR A 246 -20.81 20.20 -27.35
CA TYR A 246 -21.75 19.86 -26.29
C TYR A 246 -22.35 21.10 -25.61
N HIS A 247 -21.58 22.18 -25.47
CA HIS A 247 -22.12 23.47 -24.99
C HIS A 247 -23.22 24.05 -25.90
N ARG A 248 -23.15 23.79 -27.21
CA ARG A 248 -24.17 24.24 -28.17
C ARG A 248 -25.44 23.39 -28.13
N ILE A 249 -25.32 22.09 -27.87
CA ILE A 249 -26.46 21.16 -27.90
C ILE A 249 -27.13 20.95 -26.54
N TRP A 250 -26.39 21.06 -25.43
CA TRP A 250 -26.88 20.79 -24.07
C TRP A 250 -26.77 21.98 -23.11
N GLY A 251 -26.41 23.17 -23.62
CA GLY A 251 -26.39 24.41 -22.86
C GLY A 251 -25.05 24.74 -22.18
N ALA A 252 -25.06 25.77 -21.34
CA ALA A 252 -23.85 26.45 -20.84
C ALA A 252 -22.83 25.56 -20.11
N ASP A 253 -23.23 24.40 -19.59
CA ASP A 253 -22.34 23.47 -18.89
C ASP A 253 -21.86 22.28 -19.74
N GLY A 254 -22.42 22.07 -20.95
CA GLY A 254 -22.04 20.99 -21.85
C GLY A 254 -22.18 19.59 -21.23
N ARG A 255 -23.05 19.46 -20.23
CA ARG A 255 -23.27 18.23 -19.46
C ARG A 255 -24.24 17.32 -20.20
N GLY A 256 -23.90 16.03 -20.25
CA GLY A 256 -24.76 15.02 -20.84
C GLY A 256 -26.08 14.87 -20.08
N PRO A 257 -27.21 14.69 -20.78
CA PRO A 257 -28.54 14.67 -20.17
C PRO A 257 -28.74 13.49 -19.21
N GLU A 258 -28.12 12.34 -19.47
CA GLU A 258 -28.29 11.16 -18.61
C GLU A 258 -27.24 11.05 -17.52
N SER A 259 -25.99 11.37 -17.83
CA SER A 259 -24.86 11.23 -16.90
C SER A 259 -24.68 12.44 -16.00
N GLY A 260 -25.15 13.62 -16.43
CA GLY A 260 -24.83 14.89 -15.81
C GLY A 260 -23.34 15.23 -15.81
N MET A 261 -22.51 14.50 -16.57
CA MET A 261 -21.05 14.70 -16.69
C MET A 261 -20.73 15.53 -17.93
N ASN A 262 -19.60 16.23 -17.94
CA ASN A 262 -19.06 16.78 -19.20
C ASN A 262 -18.12 15.78 -19.89
N ILE A 263 -17.70 16.08 -21.12
CA ILE A 263 -16.84 15.18 -21.91
C ILE A 263 -15.47 14.92 -21.25
N PHE A 264 -14.94 15.85 -20.46
CA PHE A 264 -13.68 15.67 -19.73
C PHE A 264 -13.82 14.73 -18.54
N GLU A 265 -14.90 14.86 -17.77
CA GLU A 265 -15.26 13.96 -16.67
C GLU A 265 -15.50 12.55 -17.21
N ALA A 266 -16.21 12.44 -18.34
CA ALA A 266 -16.46 11.18 -19.05
C ALA A 266 -15.19 10.54 -19.64
N ASN A 267 -14.16 11.33 -19.97
CA ASN A 267 -12.83 10.84 -20.37
C ASN A 267 -11.81 10.82 -19.22
N THR A 268 -12.27 10.87 -17.97
CA THR A 268 -11.43 10.69 -16.78
C THR A 268 -11.76 9.37 -16.11
N LEU A 269 -10.78 8.46 -16.04
CA LEU A 269 -10.89 7.22 -15.31
C LEU A 269 -10.84 7.50 -13.80
N SER A 270 -12.00 7.45 -13.14
CA SER A 270 -12.13 7.58 -11.69
C SER A 270 -12.39 6.21 -11.07
N LEU A 271 -11.49 5.76 -10.20
CA LEU A 271 -11.53 4.47 -9.52
C LEU A 271 -11.64 4.66 -8.01
N ARG A 272 -12.41 3.76 -7.37
CA ARG A 272 -12.44 3.62 -5.91
C ARG A 272 -12.14 2.19 -5.52
N LEU A 273 -11.05 2.00 -4.80
CA LEU A 273 -10.67 0.75 -4.18
C LEU A 273 -11.26 0.65 -2.78
N ARG A 274 -11.84 -0.51 -2.47
CA ARG A 274 -12.07 -1.01 -1.11
C ARG A 274 -11.30 -2.31 -0.93
N TYR A 275 -10.49 -2.40 0.12
CA TYR A 275 -9.67 -3.57 0.44
C TYR A 275 -9.95 -4.04 1.87
N ALA A 276 -10.03 -5.35 2.09
CA ALA A 276 -10.27 -5.93 3.40
C ALA A 276 -9.00 -5.95 4.27
N TYR A 277 -8.89 -5.06 5.25
CA TYR A 277 -7.82 -5.13 6.25
C TYR A 277 -8.25 -6.04 7.42
N ALA A 278 -7.35 -6.93 7.86
CA ALA A 278 -7.62 -7.85 8.96
C ALA A 278 -6.82 -7.45 10.21
N PRO A 279 -7.39 -6.71 11.19
CA PRO A 279 -6.65 -6.28 12.38
C PRO A 279 -6.04 -7.43 13.17
N LEU A 280 -4.85 -7.21 13.74
CA LEU A 280 -4.15 -8.20 14.57
C LEU A 280 -4.38 -7.96 16.06
N ALA A 281 -4.67 -6.73 16.46
CA ALA A 281 -4.90 -6.38 17.85
C ALA A 281 -6.16 -7.09 18.42
N PRO A 282 -6.04 -7.72 19.60
CA PRO A 282 -7.15 -8.38 20.26
C PRO A 282 -8.23 -7.36 20.60
N GLY A 283 -9.49 -7.78 20.55
CA GLY A 283 -10.64 -6.92 20.84
C GLY A 283 -11.06 -5.98 19.70
N VAL A 284 -10.23 -5.74 18.67
CA VAL A 284 -10.63 -4.86 17.55
C VAL A 284 -11.70 -5.51 16.67
N LYS A 285 -11.56 -6.79 16.33
CA LYS A 285 -12.55 -7.50 15.50
C LYS A 285 -13.98 -7.46 16.06
N PRO A 286 -14.25 -7.79 17.34
CA PRO A 286 -15.60 -7.68 17.89
C PRO A 286 -16.09 -6.23 17.91
N LEU A 287 -15.22 -5.26 18.19
CA LEU A 287 -15.58 -3.83 18.12
C LEU A 287 -15.99 -3.41 16.69
N LEU A 288 -15.30 -3.88 15.66
CA LEU A 288 -15.66 -3.59 14.27
C LEU A 288 -17.04 -4.16 13.89
N ARG A 289 -17.42 -5.30 14.48
CA ARG A 289 -18.74 -5.91 14.24
C ARG A 289 -19.87 -5.09 14.86
N THR A 290 -19.63 -4.39 15.95
CA THR A 290 -20.63 -3.51 16.57
C THR A 290 -20.72 -2.15 15.86
N LEU A 291 -19.64 -1.70 15.23
CA LEU A 291 -19.56 -0.43 14.49
C LEU A 291 -19.91 -0.56 13.00
N ALA A 292 -20.58 -1.64 12.60
CA ALA A 292 -20.74 -2.06 11.20
C ALA A 292 -21.69 -1.19 10.33
N GLU A 293 -22.09 -0.02 10.79
CA GLU A 293 -22.92 0.90 10.01
C GLU A 293 -22.11 1.48 8.85
N SER A 294 -22.45 1.08 7.62
CA SER A 294 -21.88 1.67 6.41
C SER A 294 -22.90 1.69 5.29
N SER A 295 -22.90 2.74 4.48
CA SER A 295 -23.80 2.89 3.34
C SER A 295 -23.48 1.98 2.15
N ASN A 296 -22.34 1.28 2.17
CA ASN A 296 -21.90 0.43 1.07
C ASN A 296 -21.99 -1.06 1.47
N PRO A 297 -22.71 -1.90 0.71
CA PRO A 297 -22.92 -3.32 1.05
C PRO A 297 -21.62 -4.11 1.24
N TYR A 298 -20.59 -3.83 0.42
CA TYR A 298 -19.29 -4.49 0.54
C TYR A 298 -18.59 -4.12 1.85
N SER A 299 -18.57 -2.83 2.21
CA SER A 299 -18.02 -2.37 3.49
C SER A 299 -18.77 -2.97 4.68
N GLN A 300 -20.10 -3.04 4.62
CA GLN A 300 -20.92 -3.60 5.69
C GLN A 300 -20.64 -5.08 5.91
N GLN A 301 -20.50 -5.84 4.81
CA GLN A 301 -20.09 -7.24 4.85
C GLN A 301 -18.69 -7.42 5.46
N LEU A 302 -17.74 -6.52 5.18
CA LEU A 302 -16.42 -6.59 5.80
C LEU A 302 -16.48 -6.35 7.32
N PHE A 303 -17.22 -5.33 7.76
CA PHE A 303 -17.36 -5.02 9.18
C PHE A 303 -18.01 -6.17 9.98
N SER A 304 -19.08 -6.79 9.44
CA SER A 304 -19.77 -7.89 10.11
C SER A 304 -18.88 -9.12 10.35
N HIS A 305 -17.81 -9.27 9.57
CA HIS A 305 -16.81 -10.33 9.75
C HIS A 305 -15.55 -9.89 10.53
N GLY A 306 -15.46 -8.62 10.92
CA GLY A 306 -14.34 -8.07 11.70
C GLY A 306 -13.16 -7.60 10.82
N TYR A 307 -13.43 -7.26 9.56
CA TYR A 307 -12.47 -6.63 8.66
C TYR A 307 -12.73 -5.12 8.58
N LEU A 308 -11.65 -4.34 8.49
CA LEU A 308 -11.72 -2.90 8.30
C LEU A 308 -11.55 -2.57 6.80
N PRO A 309 -12.51 -1.92 6.14
CA PRO A 309 -12.33 -1.53 4.74
C PRO A 309 -11.30 -0.39 4.61
N ILE A 310 -10.20 -0.64 3.91
CA ILE A 310 -9.31 0.41 3.43
C ILE A 310 -9.90 0.97 2.13
N ARG A 311 -10.24 2.27 2.15
CA ARG A 311 -10.68 3.01 0.96
C ARG A 311 -9.55 3.83 0.35
N ARG A 312 -9.38 3.73 -0.97
CA ARG A 312 -8.51 4.60 -1.79
C ARG A 312 -9.24 5.03 -3.04
N ASP A 313 -9.16 6.31 -3.38
CA ASP A 313 -9.73 6.85 -4.61
C ASP A 313 -8.59 7.34 -5.51
N MET A 314 -8.76 7.26 -6.83
CA MET A 314 -7.81 7.74 -7.84
C MET A 314 -8.55 8.24 -9.06
N ALA A 315 -8.07 9.31 -9.68
CA ALA A 315 -8.58 9.82 -10.96
C ALA A 315 -7.42 10.08 -11.92
N MET A 316 -7.53 9.62 -13.16
CA MET A 316 -6.56 9.84 -14.22
C MET A 316 -7.27 10.11 -15.55
N MET A 317 -6.78 11.08 -16.32
CA MET A 317 -7.30 11.30 -17.67
C MET A 317 -6.96 10.12 -18.58
N MET A 318 -7.89 9.76 -19.45
CA MET A 318 -7.69 8.68 -20.40
C MET A 318 -6.62 9.06 -21.46
N HIS A 319 -5.77 8.09 -21.82
CA HIS A 319 -4.83 8.19 -22.95
C HIS A 319 -5.27 7.33 -24.14
N SER A 320 -6.40 6.65 -24.00
CA SER A 320 -7.04 5.81 -24.99
C SER A 320 -8.54 6.08 -24.96
N HIS A 321 -9.28 5.51 -25.90
CA HIS A 321 -10.73 5.67 -25.95
C HIS A 321 -11.35 4.77 -24.86
N PRO A 322 -11.97 5.30 -23.80
CA PRO A 322 -12.54 4.44 -22.78
C PRO A 322 -13.65 3.59 -23.39
N GLY A 323 -13.64 2.29 -23.08
CA GLY A 323 -14.59 1.31 -23.59
C GLY A 323 -15.49 0.74 -22.50
N LEU A 324 -16.76 0.51 -22.84
CA LEU A 324 -17.72 -0.13 -21.94
C LEU A 324 -17.53 -1.65 -21.93
N TRP A 325 -16.61 -2.16 -21.11
CA TRP A 325 -16.36 -3.60 -21.00
C TRP A 325 -17.36 -4.31 -20.07
N PRO A 326 -17.67 -5.61 -20.34
CA PRO A 326 -18.34 -6.45 -19.36
C PRO A 326 -17.47 -6.57 -18.09
N LEU A 327 -18.13 -6.53 -16.93
CA LEU A 327 -17.47 -6.67 -15.64
C LEU A 327 -17.20 -8.16 -15.35
N PRO A 328 -16.11 -8.48 -14.62
CA PRO A 328 -15.84 -9.85 -14.20
C PRO A 328 -16.91 -10.36 -13.23
N ALA A 329 -17.33 -11.62 -13.39
CA ALA A 329 -18.37 -12.25 -12.56
C ALA A 329 -17.98 -12.41 -11.08
N ASN A 330 -16.70 -12.28 -10.73
CA ASN A 330 -16.21 -12.47 -9.36
C ASN A 330 -16.47 -11.27 -8.42
N GLY A 331 -17.15 -10.21 -8.88
CA GLY A 331 -17.48 -9.04 -8.07
C GLY A 331 -16.30 -8.13 -7.70
N SER A 332 -15.10 -8.41 -8.22
CA SER A 332 -13.88 -7.61 -7.96
C SER A 332 -13.92 -6.23 -8.60
N PHE A 333 -14.72 -6.06 -9.65
CA PHE A 333 -15.01 -4.76 -10.25
C PHE A 333 -16.50 -4.54 -10.31
N ILE A 334 -16.93 -3.35 -9.91
CA ILE A 334 -18.33 -2.92 -10.04
C ILE A 334 -18.41 -1.54 -10.68
N ARG A 335 -19.59 -1.21 -11.21
CA ARG A 335 -19.96 0.16 -11.55
C ARG A 335 -21.13 0.56 -10.66
N PRO A 336 -21.12 1.76 -10.06
CA PRO A 336 -22.28 2.24 -9.36
C PRO A 336 -23.44 2.36 -10.35
N SER A 337 -24.61 1.90 -9.93
CA SER A 337 -25.85 1.95 -10.71
C SER A 337 -26.52 3.33 -10.68
N GLY A 338 -25.95 4.32 -9.97
CA GLY A 338 -26.49 5.68 -9.82
C GLY A 338 -25.43 6.78 -9.96
N THR A 339 -25.91 8.02 -10.00
CA THR A 339 -25.22 9.31 -10.18
C THR A 339 -24.20 9.66 -9.07
N GLU A 340 -23.29 8.75 -8.74
CA GLU A 340 -22.16 9.12 -7.90
C GLU A 340 -21.22 10.01 -8.70
N LYS A 341 -21.13 11.29 -8.30
CA LYS A 341 -20.38 12.32 -9.01
C LYS A 341 -18.90 11.87 -9.14
N PRO A 342 -18.27 12.03 -10.32
CA PRO A 342 -16.88 11.63 -10.49
C PRO A 342 -16.00 12.33 -9.47
N LEU A 343 -14.98 11.63 -8.97
CA LEU A 343 -13.97 12.28 -8.15
C LEU A 343 -13.30 13.35 -9.00
N LYS A 344 -13.40 14.61 -8.55
CA LYS A 344 -12.63 15.69 -9.15
C LYS A 344 -11.15 15.34 -8.97
N PRO A 345 -10.31 15.36 -10.02
CA PRO A 345 -8.89 15.07 -9.88
C PRO A 345 -8.30 15.99 -8.79
N ASP A 346 -7.49 15.42 -7.90
CA ASP A 346 -6.85 16.16 -6.81
C ASP A 346 -5.81 17.11 -7.41
N THR A 347 -6.25 18.30 -7.82
CA THR A 347 -5.38 19.35 -8.37
C THR A 347 -4.53 20.01 -7.29
N ARG A 348 -4.65 19.64 -5.99
CA ARG A 348 -3.89 20.29 -4.91
C ARG A 348 -2.42 19.87 -4.80
N ARG A 349 -1.90 19.01 -5.68
CA ARG A 349 -0.50 18.56 -5.61
C ARG A 349 0.44 19.10 -6.69
N HIS A 350 -0.06 19.76 -7.73
CA HIS A 350 0.78 20.36 -8.76
C HIS A 350 0.15 21.65 -9.33
N GLU A 351 0.29 22.76 -8.62
CA GLU A 351 0.29 24.08 -9.24
C GLU A 351 1.77 24.43 -9.52
N PRO A 352 2.34 24.10 -10.70
CA PRO A 352 3.58 24.74 -11.10
C PRO A 352 3.27 26.22 -11.27
N SER A 353 4.03 27.06 -10.56
CA SER A 353 3.93 28.52 -10.59
C SER A 353 4.19 29.04 -12.01
N LEU A 354 3.16 29.04 -12.86
CA LEU A 354 3.16 29.63 -14.19
C LEU A 354 2.82 31.13 -14.15
N LYS A 355 3.23 31.81 -13.06
CA LYS A 355 3.21 33.27 -12.93
C LYS A 355 4.65 33.79 -12.85
N ARG A 356 5.42 33.67 -13.94
CA ARG A 356 6.64 34.46 -14.18
C ARG A 356 7.28 34.21 -15.55
N TYR A 357 6.54 34.33 -16.65
CA TYR A 357 7.13 34.48 -17.99
C TYR A 357 6.21 35.32 -18.89
N THR A 358 5.93 36.55 -18.46
CA THR A 358 5.39 37.61 -19.32
C THR A 358 5.95 38.94 -18.85
N ALA A 359 7.17 39.26 -19.28
CA ALA A 359 7.70 40.63 -19.42
C ALA A 359 9.15 40.55 -19.92
N GLN A 360 9.34 40.43 -21.23
CA GLN A 360 10.50 40.94 -21.95
C GLN A 360 10.20 40.81 -23.45
N HIS A 361 9.46 41.79 -23.95
CA HIS A 361 9.52 42.26 -25.33
C HIS A 361 9.56 43.77 -25.29
#